data_AF-A0A833I550-F1
#
_entry.id   AF-A0A833I550-F1
#
_cell.length_a   1.000
_cell.length_b   1.000
_cell.length_c   1.000
_cell.angle_alpha   90.00
_cell.angle_beta   90.00
_cell.angle_gamma   90.00
#
_symmetry.space_group_name_H-M   'P 1'
#
loop_
_entity.id
_entity.type
_entity.pdbx_description
1 polymer ?
#
loop_
_entity_poly.entity_id
_entity_poly.type
_entity_poly.pdbx_seq_one_letter_code
_entity_poly.pdbx_strand_id
1 'polypeptide(L)'
;MKSNGKHISLFFIKPEYHRHGLGKKLFHYASTLHPSIETTVNSSTYAIPFYQSLGFAVVGEKQNYHGLCSTPMRRYHAVFVQKNKYTLRTWQTEDAHSLVQELNNK
;
A
#
# COMPACT_ATOMS: atom_id res chain seq x y z
N MET A 1 10.75 -7.40 -6.26
CA MET A 1 9.39 -7.08 -6.75
C MET A 1 9.11 -7.95 -7.97
N LYS A 2 7.86 -8.40 -8.16
CA LYS A 2 7.41 -9.13 -9.37
C LYS A 2 6.48 -8.23 -10.21
N SER A 3 6.11 -8.70 -11.41
CA SER A 3 5.17 -8.01 -12.30
C SER A 3 5.57 -6.56 -12.58
N ASN A 4 6.80 -6.37 -13.07
CA ASN A 4 7.39 -5.05 -13.36
C ASN A 4 7.32 -4.07 -12.18
N GLY A 5 7.63 -4.54 -10.96
CA GLY A 5 7.62 -3.66 -9.79
C GLY A 5 6.26 -3.48 -9.12
N LYS A 6 5.19 -4.09 -9.62
CA LYS A 6 3.82 -3.85 -9.13
C LYS A 6 3.37 -4.81 -8.03
N HIS A 7 4.08 -5.91 -7.81
CA HIS A 7 3.72 -6.89 -6.80
C HIS A 7 4.87 -7.17 -5.82
N ILE A 8 4.59 -7.01 -4.52
CA ILE A 8 5.51 -7.37 -3.46
C ILE A 8 5.44 -8.88 -3.27
N SER A 9 6.60 -9.54 -3.31
CA SER A 9 6.73 -10.95 -2.95
C SER A 9 8.00 -11.13 -2.12
N LEU A 10 8.00 -12.15 -1.26
CA LEU A 10 9.14 -12.52 -0.42
C LEU A 10 9.66 -11.39 0.48
N PHE A 11 8.74 -10.67 1.14
CA PHE A 11 9.06 -9.56 2.02
C PHE A 11 9.05 -10.01 3.48
N PHE A 12 10.24 -10.20 4.06
CA PHE A 12 10.40 -10.73 5.42
C PHE A 12 11.43 -9.93 6.20
N ILE A 13 11.20 -9.81 7.51
CA ILE A 13 12.15 -9.30 8.50
C ILE A 13 12.29 -10.42 9.54
N LYS A 14 13.51 -10.70 10.01
CA LYS A 14 13.70 -11.69 11.08
C LYS A 14 12.97 -11.23 12.36
N PRO A 15 12.31 -12.13 13.12
CA PRO A 15 11.50 -11.76 14.28
C PRO A 15 12.21 -10.87 15.30
N GLU A 16 13.50 -11.11 15.56
CA GLU A 16 14.34 -10.33 16.47
C GLU A 16 14.48 -8.84 16.07
N TYR A 17 14.19 -8.50 14.81
CA TYR A 17 14.23 -7.13 14.31
C TYR A 17 12.85 -6.54 13.99
N HIS A 18 11.76 -7.22 14.37
CA HIS A 18 10.40 -6.67 14.23
C HIS A 18 10.21 -5.42 15.10
N ARG A 19 9.28 -4.54 14.72
CA ARG A 19 8.93 -3.31 15.44
C ARG A 19 10.03 -2.25 15.61
N HIS A 20 11.16 -2.39 14.90
CA HIS A 20 12.24 -1.38 14.85
C HIS A 20 12.16 -0.45 13.63
N GLY A 21 11.03 -0.44 12.92
CA GLY A 21 10.83 0.38 11.71
C GLY A 21 11.55 -0.11 10.44
N LEU A 22 12.31 -1.22 10.51
CA LEU A 22 13.05 -1.75 9.36
C LEU A 22 12.16 -2.13 8.18
N GLY A 23 11.01 -2.77 8.44
CA GLY A 23 10.06 -3.12 7.37
C GLY A 23 9.56 -1.88 6.62
N LYS A 24 9.24 -0.79 7.33
CA LYS A 24 8.81 0.46 6.70
C LYS A 24 9.93 1.08 5.86
N LYS A 25 11.16 1.13 6.40
CA LYS A 25 12.34 1.64 5.65
C LYS A 25 12.62 0.82 4.40
N LEU A 26 12.63 -0.51 4.51
CA LEU A 26 12.88 -1.41 3.38
C LEU A 26 11.78 -1.29 2.31
N PHE A 27 10.52 -1.21 2.73
CA PHE A 27 9.41 -0.99 1.80
C PHE A 27 9.58 0.32 1.02
N HIS A 28 9.84 1.44 1.71
CA HIS A 28 10.03 2.73 1.05
C HIS A 28 11.21 2.71 0.07
N TYR A 29 12.34 2.14 0.47
CA TYR A 29 13.49 1.98 -0.43
C TYR A 29 13.17 1.13 -1.66
N ALA A 30 12.45 0.02 -1.49
CA ALA A 30 12.01 -0.80 -2.63
C ALA A 30 11.05 -0.02 -3.55
N SER A 31 10.16 0.80 -2.99
CA SER A 31 9.25 1.66 -3.75
C SER A 31 9.95 2.78 -4.51
N THR A 32 11.07 3.32 -4.02
CA THR A 32 11.84 4.32 -4.79
C THR A 32 12.55 3.71 -5.99
N LEU A 33 12.99 2.45 -5.87
CA LEU A 33 13.60 1.70 -6.98
C LEU A 33 12.57 1.23 -8.02
N HIS A 34 11.33 1.02 -7.60
CA HIS A 34 10.24 0.51 -8.43
C HIS A 34 9.00 1.39 -8.26
N PRO A 35 9.03 2.64 -8.75
CA PRO A 35 7.89 3.53 -8.65
C PRO A 35 6.70 2.92 -9.40
N SER A 36 5.57 2.83 -8.72
CA SER A 36 4.32 2.34 -9.32
C SER A 36 3.12 3.08 -8.75
N ILE A 37 2.17 3.41 -9.62
CA ILE A 37 0.85 3.95 -9.23
C ILE A 37 0.10 2.95 -8.37
N GLU A 38 0.31 1.65 -8.59
CA GLU A 38 -0.38 0.57 -7.89
C GLU A 38 0.63 -0.46 -7.38
N THR A 39 0.48 -0.85 -6.12
CA THR A 39 1.24 -1.96 -5.55
C THR A 39 0.29 -2.96 -4.93
N THR A 40 0.51 -4.25 -5.20
CA THR A 40 -0.29 -5.35 -4.66
C THR A 40 0.58 -6.28 -3.82
N VAL A 41 -0.05 -7.00 -2.91
CA VAL A 41 0.59 -8.05 -2.10
C VAL A 41 -0.44 -9.10 -1.69
N ASN A 42 -0.03 -10.36 -1.63
CA ASN A 42 -0.78 -11.40 -0.93
C ASN A 42 -0.23 -11.47 0.50
N SER A 43 -0.88 -10.79 1.44
CA SER A 43 -0.40 -10.66 2.81
C SER A 43 -0.68 -11.93 3.60
N SER A 44 0.27 -12.39 4.42
CA SER A 44 -0.07 -13.31 5.50
C SER A 44 -1.02 -12.62 6.48
N THR A 45 -1.85 -13.39 7.19
CA THR A 45 -2.78 -12.84 8.20
C THR A 45 -2.05 -12.00 9.25
N TYR A 46 -0.87 -12.44 9.65
CA TYR A 46 0.01 -11.73 10.60
C TYR A 46 0.47 -10.35 10.08
N ALA A 47 0.73 -10.23 8.77
CA ALA A 47 1.30 -9.02 8.19
C ALA A 47 0.24 -7.97 7.78
N ILE A 48 -1.06 -8.27 7.90
CA ILE A 48 -2.14 -7.35 7.52
C ILE A 48 -1.99 -5.98 8.23
N PRO A 49 -1.82 -5.91 9.58
CA PRO A 49 -1.66 -4.62 10.26
C PRO A 49 -0.43 -3.84 9.79
N PHE A 50 0.65 -4.55 9.44
CA PHE A 50 1.84 -3.92 8.88
C PHE A 50 1.54 -3.28 7.52
N TYR A 51 0.91 -4.00 6.59
CA TYR A 51 0.58 -3.44 5.27
C TYR A 51 -0.49 -2.33 5.35
N GLN A 52 -1.46 -2.44 6.28
CA GLN A 52 -2.40 -1.36 6.57
C GLN A 52 -1.68 -0.08 7.01
N SER A 53 -0.65 -0.19 7.87
CA SER A 53 0.17 0.96 8.29
C SER A 53 0.94 1.64 7.15
N LEU A 54 1.12 0.94 6.02
CA LEU A 54 1.73 1.46 4.80
C LEU A 54 0.71 2.04 3.81
N GLY A 55 -0.58 1.97 4.12
CA GLY A 55 -1.69 2.44 3.28
C GLY A 55 -2.22 1.38 2.31
N PHE A 56 -2.00 0.09 2.55
CA PHE A 56 -2.68 -0.97 1.81
C PHE A 56 -4.07 -1.24 2.39
N ALA A 57 -5.03 -1.44 1.51
CA ALA A 57 -6.37 -1.93 1.84
C ALA A 57 -6.53 -3.39 1.41
N VAL A 58 -7.36 -4.13 2.14
CA VAL A 58 -7.82 -5.47 1.73
C VAL A 58 -8.73 -5.31 0.51
N VAL A 59 -8.48 -6.08 -0.55
CA VAL A 59 -9.23 -6.00 -1.83
C VAL A 59 -9.91 -7.30 -2.22
N GLY A 60 -9.85 -8.32 -1.36
CA GLY A 60 -10.49 -9.60 -1.61
C GLY A 60 -10.47 -10.48 -0.37
N GLU A 61 -11.16 -11.60 -0.48
CA GLU A 61 -11.30 -12.56 0.60
C GLU A 61 -9.98 -13.29 0.91
N LYS A 62 -9.93 -13.88 2.10
CA LYS A 62 -8.85 -14.76 2.54
C LYS A 62 -8.78 -15.98 1.61
N GLN A 63 -7.61 -16.21 1.02
CA GLN A 63 -7.32 -17.32 0.13
C GLN A 63 -6.44 -18.34 0.82
N ASN A 64 -6.73 -19.63 0.63
CA ASN A 64 -5.86 -20.72 1.05
C ASN A 64 -5.38 -21.46 -0.19
N TYR A 65 -4.07 -21.47 -0.41
CA TYR A 65 -3.45 -22.16 -1.52
C TYR A 65 -2.36 -23.09 -1.01
N HIS A 66 -2.54 -24.40 -1.14
CA HIS A 66 -1.61 -25.43 -0.66
C HIS A 66 -1.17 -25.24 0.80
N GLY A 67 -2.12 -24.91 1.68
CA GLY A 67 -1.86 -24.67 3.10
C GLY A 67 -1.30 -23.27 3.43
N LEU A 68 -0.97 -22.45 2.43
CA LEU A 68 -0.59 -21.06 2.65
C LEU A 68 -1.84 -20.17 2.62
N CYS A 69 -2.15 -19.61 3.77
CA CYS A 69 -3.20 -18.62 3.92
C CYS A 69 -2.68 -17.21 3.60
N SER A 70 -3.37 -16.50 2.71
CA SER A 70 -3.09 -15.09 2.42
C SER A 70 -4.35 -14.26 2.19
N THR A 71 -4.25 -12.95 2.35
CA THR A 71 -5.30 -11.98 2.03
C THR A 71 -4.75 -11.01 0.99
N PRO A 72 -5.37 -10.87 -0.19
CA PRO A 72 -4.92 -9.94 -1.21
C PRO A 72 -5.16 -8.49 -0.74
N MET A 73 -4.13 -7.67 -0.85
CA MET A 73 -4.15 -6.27 -0.47
C MET A 73 -3.55 -5.41 -1.58
N ARG A 74 -4.00 -4.15 -1.64
CA ARG A 74 -3.57 -3.17 -2.65
C ARG A 74 -3.37 -1.79 -2.04
N ARG A 75 -2.39 -1.06 -2.55
CA ARG A 75 -2.14 0.35 -2.29
C ARG A 75 -2.03 1.09 -3.61
N TYR A 76 -2.68 2.24 -3.68
CA TYR A 76 -2.45 3.22 -4.74
C TYR A 76 -1.47 4.29 -4.24
N HIS A 77 -0.44 4.56 -5.02
CA HIS A 77 0.48 5.67 -4.78
C HIS A 77 0.13 6.80 -5.74
N ALA A 78 -0.13 8.00 -5.20
CA ALA A 78 -0.18 9.19 -6.03
C ALA A 78 1.22 9.41 -6.63
N VAL A 79 1.31 9.40 -7.95
CA VAL A 79 2.51 9.86 -8.64
C VAL A 79 2.46 11.38 -8.60
N PHE A 80 3.47 11.99 -8.02
CA PHE A 80 3.64 13.44 -8.05
C PHE A 80 3.92 13.84 -9.50
N VAL A 81 2.88 14.31 -10.20
CA VAL A 81 3.02 15.01 -11.47
C VAL A 81 3.00 16.50 -11.13
N GLN A 82 4.15 17.18 -11.20
CA GLN A 82 4.17 18.64 -11.17
C GLN A 82 3.48 19.15 -12.45
N LYS A 83 2.20 19.53 -12.32
CA LYS A 83 1.54 20.47 -13.22
C LYS A 83 1.28 21.74 -12.42
N ASN A 84 1.62 22.89 -12.98
CA ASN A 84 1.78 24.22 -12.37
C ASN A 84 0.59 24.82 -11.56
N LYS A 85 -0.36 24.03 -11.04
CA LYS A 85 -1.49 24.55 -10.26
C LYS A 85 -2.03 23.62 -9.15
N TYR A 86 -1.66 22.33 -9.11
CA TYR A 86 -2.21 21.40 -8.09
C TYR A 86 -1.21 20.33 -7.67
N THR A 87 -1.25 19.98 -6.38
CA THR A 87 -0.55 18.82 -5.81
C THR A 87 -1.53 17.67 -5.69
N LEU A 88 -1.33 16.59 -6.46
CA LEU A 88 -2.07 15.35 -6.27
C LEU A 88 -1.44 14.56 -5.12
N ARG A 89 -2.23 14.25 -4.09
CA ARG A 89 -1.83 13.37 -2.96
C ARG A 89 -2.78 12.17 -2.85
N THR A 90 -2.36 11.15 -2.11
CA THR A 90 -3.20 9.98 -1.86
C THR A 90 -4.44 10.37 -1.06
N TRP A 91 -5.60 9.82 -1.46
CA TRP A 91 -6.87 9.94 -0.73
C TRP A 91 -6.66 9.67 0.76
N GLN A 92 -6.97 10.67 1.57
CA GLN A 92 -7.05 10.61 3.02
C GLN A 92 -8.53 10.62 3.43
N THR A 93 -8.85 10.12 4.62
CA THR A 93 -10.23 10.08 5.12
C THR A 93 -10.85 11.49 5.19
N GLU A 94 -10.04 12.51 5.46
CA GLU A 94 -10.43 13.93 5.45
C GLU A 94 -10.87 14.45 4.07
N ASP A 95 -10.36 13.87 2.98
CA ASP A 95 -10.72 14.27 1.61
C ASP A 95 -12.19 13.92 1.29
N ALA A 96 -12.78 12.96 2.01
CA ALA A 96 -14.18 12.57 1.84
C ALA A 96 -15.11 13.72 2.23
N HIS A 97 -14.79 14.38 3.34
CA HIS A 97 -15.56 15.52 3.83
C HIS A 97 -15.44 16.72 2.89
N SER A 98 -14.23 16.99 2.37
CA SER A 98 -14.00 18.06 1.41
C SER A 98 -14.73 17.83 0.08
N LEU A 99 -14.71 16.59 -0.45
CA LEU A 99 -15.41 16.26 -1.69
C LEU A 99 -16.94 16.42 -1.55
N VAL A 100 -17.50 15.95 -0.44
CA VAL A 100 -18.94 16.06 -0.17
C VAL A 100 -19.37 17.54 -0.07
N GLN A 101 -18.58 18.38 0.59
CA GLN A 101 -18.84 19.83 0.63
C GLN A 101 -18.79 20.48 -0.76
N GLU A 102 -17.83 20.09 -1.60
CA GLU A 102 -17.69 20.65 -2.94
C GLU A 102 -18.82 20.25 -3.89
N LEU A 103 -19.28 19.00 -3.80
CA LEU A 103 -20.43 18.49 -4.59
C LEU A 103 -21.77 19.10 -4.16
N ASN A 104 -21.93 19.42 -2.87
CA ASN A 104 -23.14 20.06 -2.35
C ASN A 104 -23.21 21.57 -2.64
N ASN A 105 -22.07 22.19 -3.00
CA ASN A 105 -21.97 23.62 -3.33
C ASN A 105 -21.98 23.89 -4.85
N LYS A 106 -22.36 22.90 -5.66
CA LYS A 106 -22.56 22.99 -7.12
C LYS A 106 -24.01 22.67 -7.46
#